data_AF-A0A7C4VWK9-F1
#
_entry.id   AF-A0A7C4VWK9-F1
#
_cell.length_a   1.000
_cell.length_b   1.000
_cell.length_c   1.000
_cell.angle_alpha   90.00
_cell.angle_beta   90.00
_cell.angle_gamma   90.00
#
_symmetry.space_group_name_H-M   'P 1'
#
loop_
_entity.id
_entity.type
_entity.pdbx_description
1 polymer ?
#
loop_
_entity_poly.entity_id
_entity_poly.type
_entity_poly.pdbx_seq_one_letter_code
_entity_poly.pdbx_strand_id
1 'polypeptide(L)'
;IEKDTFLRDVKAAIFKVKPENLEEYLWISDFVDYLNPIEKSEIKNKVHPYVWKVLNSKSKTIPVVIDGSNILLASELRGPERVDTLLELISKLDQTYFPFYLVFDANAKYKFHTRYFNYKRTYYHSPADELILGLAREVKGVVCSKDKFKDYNMNIRNIWYDLRL
;
A
#
# COMPACT_ATOMS: atom_id res chain seq x y z
N ILE A 1 -31.02 -11.80 10.83
CA ILE A 1 -29.63 -11.97 11.30
C ILE A 1 -29.49 -11.06 12.52
N GLU A 2 -29.22 -11.62 13.69
CA GLU A 2 -28.98 -10.81 14.90
C GLU A 2 -27.78 -9.88 14.67
N LYS A 3 -27.93 -8.60 15.05
CA LYS A 3 -26.93 -7.55 14.85
C LYS A 3 -25.52 -7.95 15.33
N ASP A 4 -25.45 -8.74 16.41
CA ASP A 4 -24.20 -9.22 16.99
C ASP A 4 -23.49 -10.26 16.10
N THR A 5 -24.25 -11.11 15.42
CA THR A 5 -23.68 -12.08 14.46
C THR A 5 -23.07 -11.34 13.27
N PHE A 6 -23.77 -10.33 12.74
CA PHE A 6 -23.29 -9.53 11.63
C PHE A 6 -21.99 -8.78 11.95
N LEU A 7 -21.94 -8.07 13.09
CA LEU A 7 -20.74 -7.32 13.49
C LEU A 7 -19.54 -8.24 13.77
N ARG A 8 -19.77 -9.42 14.34
CA ARG A 8 -18.73 -10.43 14.53
C ARG A 8 -18.15 -10.89 13.19
N ASP A 9 -19.00 -11.15 12.20
CA ASP A 9 -18.57 -11.62 10.88
C ASP A 9 -17.79 -10.54 10.12
N VAL A 10 -18.21 -9.26 10.22
CA VAL A 10 -17.46 -8.11 9.68
C VAL A 10 -16.07 -8.01 10.32
N LYS A 11 -15.97 -8.06 11.66
CA LYS A 11 -14.67 -8.04 12.35
C LYS A 11 -13.77 -9.21 11.94
N ALA A 12 -14.34 -10.40 11.83
CA ALA A 12 -13.61 -11.59 11.40
C ALA A 12 -13.10 -11.46 9.96
N ALA A 13 -13.87 -10.82 9.07
CA ALA A 13 -13.43 -10.50 7.71
C ALA A 13 -12.28 -9.48 7.73
N ILE A 14 -12.40 -8.40 8.52
CA ILE A 14 -11.38 -7.36 8.66
C ILE A 14 -10.01 -7.94 9.08
N PHE A 15 -10.00 -8.88 10.02
CA PHE A 15 -8.74 -9.47 10.51
C PHE A 15 -8.02 -10.34 9.47
N LYS A 16 -8.71 -10.75 8.40
CA LYS A 16 -8.11 -11.46 7.26
C LYS A 16 -7.52 -10.51 6.22
N VAL A 17 -7.80 -9.21 6.32
CA VAL A 17 -7.34 -8.23 5.35
C VAL A 17 -5.86 -7.94 5.58
N LYS A 18 -5.10 -8.08 4.49
CA LYS A 18 -3.69 -7.76 4.35
C LYS A 18 -3.53 -6.72 3.24
N PRO A 19 -2.41 -6.00 3.16
CA PRO A 19 -2.26 -4.99 2.11
C PRO A 19 -2.46 -5.55 0.70
N GLU A 20 -1.95 -6.76 0.42
CA GLU A 20 -2.04 -7.42 -0.88
C GLU A 20 -3.46 -7.85 -1.31
N ASN A 21 -4.41 -8.00 -0.38
CA ASN A 21 -5.80 -8.37 -0.72
C ASN A 21 -6.82 -7.27 -0.41
N LEU A 22 -6.38 -6.15 0.18
CA LEU A 22 -7.23 -5.06 0.66
C LEU A 22 -8.28 -4.59 -0.35
N GLU A 23 -7.93 -4.53 -1.62
CA GLU A 23 -8.85 -4.06 -2.66
C GLU A 23 -10.10 -4.97 -2.84
N GLU A 24 -9.98 -6.26 -2.52
CA GLU A 24 -11.12 -7.21 -2.53
C GLU A 24 -12.07 -6.99 -1.35
N TYR A 25 -11.61 -6.26 -0.33
CA TYR A 25 -12.31 -6.02 0.92
C TYR A 25 -12.72 -4.56 1.11
N LEU A 26 -12.71 -3.72 0.06
CA LEU A 26 -13.08 -2.30 0.19
C LEU A 26 -14.52 -2.08 0.67
N TRP A 27 -15.43 -3.02 0.39
CA TRP A 27 -16.80 -3.01 0.90
C TRP A 27 -16.87 -2.94 2.43
N ILE A 28 -15.81 -3.38 3.13
CA ILE A 28 -15.71 -3.30 4.59
C ILE A 28 -15.67 -1.86 5.08
N SER A 29 -15.10 -0.93 4.29
CA SER A 29 -14.97 0.49 4.69
C SER A 29 -16.33 1.11 5.05
N ASP A 30 -17.39 0.74 4.33
CA ASP A 30 -18.77 1.16 4.61
C ASP A 30 -19.24 0.73 6.01
N PHE A 31 -18.72 -0.39 6.52
CA PHE A 31 -19.06 -0.93 7.83
C PHE A 31 -18.19 -0.39 8.96
N VAL A 32 -16.98 0.09 8.67
CA VAL A 32 -16.07 0.67 9.67
C VAL A 32 -16.73 1.86 10.36
N ASP A 33 -17.54 2.64 9.65
CA ASP A 33 -18.22 3.80 10.24
C ASP A 33 -19.30 3.46 11.27
N TYR A 34 -19.84 2.24 11.24
CA TYR A 34 -20.83 1.76 12.22
C TYR A 34 -20.20 1.20 13.50
N LEU A 35 -18.89 0.99 13.51
CA LEU A 35 -18.18 0.47 14.68
C LEU A 35 -18.02 1.55 15.75
N ASN A 36 -18.19 1.14 17.01
CA ASN A 36 -17.95 2.04 18.13
C ASN A 36 -16.44 2.25 18.35
N PRO A 37 -16.03 3.27 19.15
CA PRO A 37 -14.61 3.59 19.36
C PRO A 37 -13.77 2.42 19.90
N ILE A 38 -14.34 1.55 20.75
CA ILE A 38 -13.64 0.40 21.32
C ILE A 38 -13.35 -0.62 20.22
N GLU A 39 -14.33 -0.90 19.36
CA GLU A 39 -14.20 -1.83 18.24
C GLU A 39 -13.21 -1.32 17.19
N LYS A 40 -13.26 -0.03 16.88
CA LYS A 40 -12.27 0.62 16.00
C LYS A 40 -10.86 0.48 16.55
N SER A 41 -10.68 0.71 17.86
CA SER A 41 -9.37 0.55 18.51
C SER A 41 -8.90 -0.90 18.49
N GLU A 42 -9.79 -1.86 18.73
CA GLU A 42 -9.47 -3.29 18.65
C GLU A 42 -8.96 -3.67 17.26
N ILE A 43 -9.67 -3.21 16.22
CA ILE A 43 -9.30 -3.48 14.83
C ILE A 43 -7.97 -2.85 14.47
N LYS A 44 -7.82 -1.56 14.76
CA LYS A 44 -6.59 -0.82 14.49
C LYS A 44 -5.35 -1.53 15.03
N ASN A 45 -5.46 -2.19 16.18
CA ASN A 45 -4.36 -2.89 16.82
C ASN A 45 -4.09 -4.30 16.25
N LYS A 46 -5.01 -4.86 15.47
CA LYS A 46 -4.93 -6.23 14.93
C LYS A 46 -4.64 -6.29 13.43
N VAL A 47 -4.87 -5.21 12.69
CA VAL A 47 -4.62 -5.14 11.25
C VAL A 47 -3.36 -4.35 10.93
N HIS A 48 -2.83 -4.52 9.72
CA HIS A 48 -1.70 -3.74 9.25
C HIS A 48 -2.06 -2.23 9.24
N PRO A 49 -1.17 -1.31 9.70
CA PRO A 49 -1.49 0.12 9.78
C PRO A 49 -1.98 0.73 8.46
N TYR A 50 -1.40 0.31 7.33
CA TYR A 50 -1.86 0.67 5.98
C TYR A 50 -3.30 0.24 5.69
N VAL A 51 -3.67 -1.00 6.03
CA VAL A 51 -5.03 -1.52 5.89
C VAL A 51 -6.01 -0.68 6.69
N TRP A 52 -5.67 -0.39 7.95
CA TRP A 52 -6.51 0.46 8.79
C TRP A 52 -6.68 1.87 8.23
N LYS A 53 -5.59 2.51 7.80
CA LYS A 53 -5.62 3.87 7.20
C LYS A 53 -6.56 3.92 6.01
N VAL A 54 -6.51 2.94 5.11
CA VAL A 54 -7.37 2.88 3.92
C VAL A 54 -8.83 2.62 4.31
N LEU A 55 -9.10 1.59 5.13
CA LEU A 55 -10.47 1.23 5.52
C LEU A 55 -11.16 2.33 6.33
N ASN A 56 -10.41 3.15 7.06
CA ASN A 56 -10.92 4.25 7.87
C ASN A 56 -10.80 5.62 7.17
N SER A 57 -10.40 5.66 5.90
CA SER A 57 -10.24 6.91 5.14
C SER A 57 -11.59 7.44 4.67
N LYS A 58 -11.92 8.68 5.04
CA LYS A 58 -13.10 9.40 4.56
C LYS A 58 -12.82 10.29 3.35
N SER A 59 -11.54 10.50 3.04
CA SER A 59 -11.09 11.35 1.95
C SER A 59 -10.81 10.54 0.68
N LYS A 60 -10.78 11.26 -0.44
CA LYS A 60 -10.30 10.75 -1.72
C LYS A 60 -8.88 10.17 -1.54
N THR A 61 -8.68 8.96 -2.03
CA THR A 61 -7.37 8.30 -2.02
C THR A 61 -6.52 8.72 -3.22
N ILE A 62 -5.20 8.65 -3.06
CA ILE A 62 -4.23 8.97 -4.12
C ILE A 62 -3.51 7.68 -4.50
N PRO A 63 -3.56 7.21 -5.76
CA PRO A 63 -2.80 6.05 -6.17
C PRO A 63 -1.29 6.24 -5.97
N VAL A 64 -0.57 5.19 -5.58
CA VAL A 64 0.90 5.22 -5.43
C VAL A 64 1.54 4.11 -6.26
N VAL A 65 2.53 4.48 -7.07
CA VAL A 65 3.36 3.52 -7.82
C VAL A 65 4.69 3.37 -7.08
N ILE A 66 4.98 2.16 -6.64
CA ILE A 66 6.12 1.83 -5.81
C ILE A 66 7.15 1.11 -6.68
N ASP A 67 8.39 1.60 -6.61
CA ASP A 67 9.53 0.93 -7.21
C ASP A 67 9.94 -0.27 -6.34
N GLY A 68 9.38 -1.43 -6.64
CA GLY A 68 9.54 -2.63 -5.84
C GLY A 68 11.00 -3.06 -5.72
N SER A 69 11.79 -2.97 -6.79
CA SER A 69 13.22 -3.34 -6.75
C SER A 69 14.01 -2.44 -5.82
N ASN A 70 13.79 -1.12 -5.89
CA ASN A 70 14.45 -0.16 -5.03
C ASN A 70 14.08 -0.35 -3.54
N ILE A 71 12.79 -0.58 -3.27
CA ILE A 71 12.28 -0.83 -1.92
C ILE A 71 12.85 -2.13 -1.34
N LEU A 72 12.95 -3.19 -2.14
CA LEU A 72 13.57 -4.44 -1.70
C LEU A 72 15.08 -4.31 -1.48
N LEU A 73 15.74 -3.25 -1.92
CA LEU A 73 17.16 -2.97 -1.66
C LEU A 73 17.38 -1.92 -0.56
N ALA A 74 16.35 -1.19 -0.15
CA ALA A 74 16.45 -0.14 0.85
C ALA A 74 16.82 -0.70 2.23
N SER A 75 17.97 -0.28 2.76
CA SER A 75 18.50 -0.73 4.06
C SER A 75 17.78 -0.05 5.24
N GLU A 76 17.17 1.10 5.00
CA GLU A 76 16.36 1.84 5.98
C GLU A 76 15.08 1.09 6.33
N LEU A 77 14.56 0.28 5.40
CA LEU A 77 13.38 -0.55 5.61
C LEU A 77 13.79 -1.87 6.26
N ARG A 78 13.43 -2.00 7.54
CA ARG A 78 13.68 -3.19 8.37
C ARG A 78 12.41 -4.01 8.52
N GLY A 79 12.55 -5.33 8.53
CA GLY A 79 11.44 -6.25 8.73
C GLY A 79 11.53 -7.47 7.81
N PRO A 80 10.70 -8.49 8.06
CA PRO A 80 10.68 -9.71 7.25
C PRO A 80 10.15 -9.45 5.82
N GLU A 81 9.30 -8.44 5.65
CA GLU A 81 8.76 -8.02 4.35
C GLU A 81 8.90 -6.50 4.22
N ARG A 82 9.88 -6.04 3.41
CA ARG A 82 10.21 -4.61 3.29
C ARG A 82 9.05 -3.77 2.76
N VAL A 83 8.22 -4.36 1.89
CA VAL A 83 7.03 -3.67 1.36
C VAL A 83 6.00 -3.41 2.46
N ASP A 84 5.82 -4.31 3.43
CA ASP A 84 4.93 -4.06 4.58
C ASP A 84 5.43 -2.88 5.41
N THR A 85 6.73 -2.88 5.74
CA THR A 85 7.36 -1.77 6.47
C THR A 85 7.18 -0.44 5.74
N LEU A 86 7.34 -0.42 4.42
CA LEU A 86 7.07 0.77 3.61
C LEU A 86 5.62 1.22 3.73
N LEU A 87 4.67 0.29 3.57
CA LEU A 87 3.24 0.59 3.62
C LEU A 87 2.83 1.09 5.02
N GLU A 88 3.45 0.58 6.09
CA GLU A 88 3.29 1.12 7.44
C GLU A 88 3.72 2.59 7.50
N LEU A 89 4.87 2.94 6.93
CA LEU A 89 5.35 4.33 6.92
C LEU A 89 4.44 5.23 6.09
N ILE A 90 4.02 4.75 4.91
CA ILE A 90 3.05 5.46 4.06
C ILE A 90 1.74 5.71 4.83
N SER A 91 1.28 4.77 5.66
CA SER A 91 0.06 4.93 6.45
C SER A 91 0.10 6.08 7.47
N LYS A 92 1.30 6.53 7.84
CA LYS A 92 1.54 7.64 8.78
C LYS A 92 1.49 9.00 8.09
N LEU A 93 1.49 9.05 6.76
CA LEU A 93 1.33 10.30 6.01
C LEU A 93 -0.11 10.83 6.12
N ASP A 94 -0.27 12.14 5.90
CA ASP A 94 -1.57 12.82 6.01
C ASP A 94 -2.57 12.25 5.00
N GLN A 95 -2.14 12.12 3.74
CA GLN A 95 -2.94 11.59 2.64
C GLN A 95 -3.06 10.06 2.73
N THR A 96 -4.20 9.53 2.25
CA THR A 96 -4.39 8.09 2.08
C THR A 96 -3.93 7.69 0.69
N TYR A 97 -2.79 7.01 0.61
CA TYR A 97 -2.27 6.51 -0.65
C TYR A 97 -2.85 5.13 -0.94
N PHE A 98 -3.75 5.01 -1.92
CA PHE A 98 -4.40 3.77 -2.32
C PHE A 98 -5.13 3.95 -3.69
N PRO A 99 -5.16 2.93 -4.57
CA PRO A 99 -4.43 1.66 -4.47
C PRO A 99 -2.93 1.85 -4.65
N PHE A 100 -2.14 0.85 -4.24
CA PHE A 100 -0.72 0.81 -4.56
C PHE A 100 -0.45 -0.13 -5.74
N TYR A 101 0.58 0.19 -6.50
CA TYR A 101 1.10 -0.59 -7.61
C TYR A 101 2.56 -0.88 -7.32
N LEU A 102 3.03 -2.08 -7.68
CA LEU A 102 4.43 -2.43 -7.56
C LEU A 102 4.99 -2.65 -8.95
N VAL A 103 6.10 -1.99 -9.25
CA VAL A 103 6.85 -2.25 -10.47
C VAL A 103 8.23 -2.74 -10.07
N PHE A 104 8.58 -3.92 -10.56
CA PHE A 104 9.90 -4.51 -10.35
C PHE A 104 10.70 -4.51 -11.65
N ASP A 105 12.02 -4.49 -11.51
CA ASP A 105 12.89 -4.86 -12.62
C ASP A 105 12.59 -6.31 -13.05
N ALA A 106 12.68 -6.60 -14.36
CA ALA A 106 12.36 -7.92 -14.91
C ALA A 106 13.13 -9.08 -14.24
N ASN A 107 14.34 -8.82 -13.72
CA ASN A 107 15.14 -9.85 -13.04
C ASN A 107 14.87 -9.98 -11.52
N ALA A 108 13.97 -9.19 -10.95
CA ALA A 108 13.77 -9.14 -9.49
C ALA A 108 13.40 -10.49 -8.87
N LYS A 109 12.63 -11.33 -9.59
CA LYS A 109 12.24 -12.66 -9.13
C LYS A 109 13.41 -13.62 -8.87
N TYR A 110 14.54 -13.39 -9.53
CA TYR A 110 15.75 -14.20 -9.34
C TYR A 110 16.63 -13.69 -8.21
N LYS A 111 16.42 -12.46 -7.76
CA LYS A 111 17.27 -11.77 -6.76
C LYS A 111 16.62 -11.70 -5.38
N PHE A 112 15.30 -11.63 -5.33
CA PHE A 112 14.57 -11.37 -4.10
C PHE A 112 13.49 -12.40 -3.84
N HIS A 113 13.02 -12.42 -2.60
CA HIS A 113 11.88 -13.22 -2.17
C HIS A 113 10.91 -12.26 -1.47
N THR A 114 9.70 -12.14 -2.01
CA THR A 114 8.61 -11.35 -1.43
C THR A 114 7.28 -11.95 -1.86
N ARG A 115 6.28 -11.90 -0.99
CA ARG A 115 4.93 -12.36 -1.36
C ARG A 115 4.25 -11.44 -2.37
N TYR A 116 4.71 -10.20 -2.46
CA TYR A 116 4.16 -9.20 -3.37
C TYR A 116 4.43 -9.47 -4.86
N PHE A 117 5.26 -10.46 -5.19
CA PHE A 117 5.38 -10.91 -6.58
C PHE A 117 4.07 -11.47 -7.16
N ASN A 118 3.18 -11.95 -6.29
CA ASN A 118 1.86 -12.48 -6.66
C ASN A 118 0.72 -11.47 -6.41
N TYR A 119 1.05 -10.24 -5.99
CA TYR A 119 0.05 -9.20 -5.83
C TYR A 119 -0.50 -8.77 -7.19
N LYS A 120 -1.81 -8.61 -7.30
CA LYS A 120 -2.50 -8.39 -8.59
C LYS A 120 -2.13 -7.09 -9.31
N ARG A 121 -1.58 -6.09 -8.61
CA ARG A 121 -1.07 -4.83 -9.20
C ARG A 121 0.47 -4.81 -9.23
N THR A 122 1.07 -5.97 -9.40
CA THR A 122 2.52 -6.13 -9.59
C THR A 122 2.86 -6.29 -11.06
N TYR A 123 3.81 -5.49 -11.54
CA TYR A 123 4.27 -5.43 -12.92
C TYR A 123 5.78 -5.61 -12.97
N TYR A 124 6.28 -6.05 -14.13
CA TYR A 124 7.71 -6.28 -14.37
C TYR A 124 8.12 -5.59 -15.68
N HIS A 125 9.16 -4.79 -15.64
CA HIS A 125 9.71 -4.09 -16.81
C HIS A 125 11.20 -3.78 -16.59
N SER A 126 11.98 -3.65 -17.66
CA SER A 126 13.38 -3.24 -17.57
C SER A 126 13.73 -2.28 -18.72
N PRO A 127 14.20 -1.05 -18.44
CA PRO A 127 14.32 -0.44 -17.12
C PRO A 127 12.95 -0.20 -16.46
N ALA A 128 12.82 -0.42 -15.15
CA ALA A 128 11.55 -0.27 -14.45
C ALA A 128 11.02 1.18 -14.45
N ASP A 129 11.92 2.16 -14.50
CA ASP A 129 11.66 3.60 -14.39
C ASP A 129 10.58 4.11 -15.36
N GLU A 130 10.68 3.73 -16.64
CA GLU A 130 9.71 4.17 -17.66
C GLU A 130 8.28 3.72 -17.33
N LEU A 131 8.14 2.48 -16.87
CA LEU A 131 6.84 1.94 -16.48
C LEU A 131 6.35 2.56 -15.17
N ILE A 132 7.23 2.78 -14.19
CA ILE A 132 6.88 3.46 -12.93
C ILE A 132 6.27 4.84 -13.22
N LEU A 133 6.97 5.64 -14.03
CA LEU A 133 6.58 7.01 -14.34
C LEU A 133 5.36 7.07 -15.27
N GLY A 134 5.31 6.19 -16.27
CA GLY A 134 4.17 6.05 -17.18
C GLY A 134 2.90 5.68 -16.41
N LEU A 135 2.97 4.65 -15.56
CA LEU A 135 1.85 4.20 -14.75
C LEU A 135 1.40 5.28 -13.77
N ALA A 136 2.33 5.95 -13.08
CA ALA A 136 2.00 7.01 -12.12
C ALA A 136 1.26 8.18 -12.80
N ARG A 137 1.65 8.53 -14.03
CA ARG A 137 0.94 9.54 -14.84
C ARG A 137 -0.46 9.08 -15.22
N GLU A 138 -0.58 7.84 -15.68
CA GLU A 138 -1.85 7.27 -16.14
C GLU A 138 -2.88 7.19 -15.02
N VAL A 139 -2.48 6.72 -13.84
CA VAL A 139 -3.36 6.64 -12.66
C VAL A 139 -3.51 7.98 -11.93
N LYS A 140 -2.86 9.05 -12.42
CA LYS A 140 -2.79 10.38 -11.78
C LYS A 140 -2.36 10.28 -10.31
N GLY A 141 -1.38 9.41 -10.07
CA GLY A 141 -0.87 9.08 -8.75
C GLY A 141 0.47 9.74 -8.44
N VAL A 142 1.10 9.22 -7.39
CA VAL A 142 2.44 9.59 -6.96
C VAL A 142 3.38 8.40 -7.07
N VAL A 143 4.69 8.64 -6.97
CA VAL A 143 5.70 7.58 -6.94
C VAL A 143 6.26 7.42 -5.54
N CYS A 144 6.71 6.22 -5.19
CA CYS A 144 7.53 5.97 -4.01
C CYS A 144 8.76 5.16 -4.41
N SER A 145 9.90 5.84 -4.54
CA SER A 145 11.22 5.25 -4.79
C SER A 145 12.29 6.08 -4.11
N LYS A 146 13.39 5.45 -3.67
CA LYS A 146 14.59 6.20 -3.24
C LYS A 146 15.26 6.90 -4.42
N ASP A 147 15.01 6.45 -5.65
CA ASP A 147 15.50 7.11 -6.86
C ASP A 147 14.78 8.45 -7.08
N LYS A 148 15.54 9.45 -7.53
CA LYS A 148 15.03 10.77 -7.91
C LYS A 148 14.54 10.82 -9.35
N PHE A 149 14.82 9.79 -10.16
CA PHE A 149 14.54 9.76 -11.59
C PHE A 149 15.09 11.00 -12.31
N LYS A 150 16.35 11.39 -12.01
CA LYS A 150 16.94 12.66 -12.47
C LYS A 150 16.95 12.81 -14.00
N ASP A 151 17.04 11.70 -14.70
CA ASP A 151 17.05 11.66 -16.16
C ASP A 151 15.65 11.89 -16.77
N TYR A 152 14.60 11.84 -15.94
CA TYR A 152 13.22 12.07 -16.32
C TYR A 152 12.76 13.43 -15.80
N ASN A 153 12.69 14.42 -16.70
CA ASN A 153 12.21 15.76 -16.36
C ASN A 153 10.68 15.74 -16.15
N MET A 154 10.23 15.44 -14.93
CA MET A 154 8.81 15.25 -14.66
C MET A 154 8.32 15.80 -13.32
N ASN A 155 7.12 16.37 -13.36
CA ASN A 155 6.39 16.91 -12.21
C ASN A 155 5.51 15.83 -11.53
N ILE A 156 6.10 14.68 -11.19
CA ILE A 156 5.43 13.65 -10.38
C ILE A 156 6.00 13.72 -8.97
N ARG A 157 5.13 13.83 -7.97
CA ARG A 157 5.55 13.82 -6.57
C ARG A 157 6.11 12.43 -6.21
N ASN A 158 7.29 12.42 -5.62
CA ASN A 158 7.87 11.22 -5.01
C ASN A 158 7.73 11.28 -3.49
N ILE A 159 6.85 10.44 -2.94
CA ILE A 159 6.50 10.45 -1.51
C ILE A 159 7.54 9.76 -0.64
N TRP A 160 8.56 9.10 -1.21
CA TRP A 160 9.66 8.53 -0.44
C TRP A 160 10.32 9.59 0.46
N TYR A 161 10.48 10.81 -0.04
CA TYR A 161 11.11 11.90 0.72
C TYR A 161 10.19 12.55 1.75
N ASP A 162 8.90 12.20 1.75
CA ASP A 162 7.96 12.56 2.81
C ASP A 162 7.99 11.54 3.96
N LEU A 163 8.52 10.33 3.70
CA LEU A 163 8.77 9.33 4.72
C LEU A 163 9.96 9.83 5.56
N ARG A 164 9.72 10.15 6.82
CA ARG A 164 10.75 10.61 7.78
C ARG A 164 11.65 9.44 8.20
N LEU A 165 12.37 8.88 7.22
CA LEU A 165 13.27 7.72 7.29
C LEU A 165 14.70 8.12 7.70
#